data_AF-A0A316NM01-F1
#
_entry.id   AF-A0A316NM01-F1
#
_cell.length_a   1.000
_cell.length_b   1.000
_cell.length_c   1.000
_cell.angle_alpha   90.00
_cell.angle_beta   90.00
_cell.angle_gamma   90.00
#
_symmetry.space_group_name_H-M   'P 1'
#
loop_
_entity.id
_entity.type
_entity.pdbx_description
1 polymer ?
#
loop_
_entity_poly.entity_id
_entity_poly.type
_entity_poly.pdbx_seq_one_letter_code
_entity_poly.pdbx_strand_id
1 'polypeptide(L)'
;MGKSLELFIAESVLTKEQAEGSLRHLFYTTSLNEAAEGAWYVVETIAEKPDAKKELYEKLDGILDKEAIIASNTSYLNIFELMPRGLLLGLVQRMDFNGLDIVANGLKNKAYVAAPAPGEDNAIFCHTEKGELGVKSGRVFYDYSGQAYEDVLHHRDEQLIRSVRLSDEFMKDPLQTK
;
A
#
# COMPACT_ATOMS: atom_id res chain seq x y z
N MET A 1 4.17 20.52 -29.84
CA MET A 1 4.59 20.75 -28.43
C MET A 1 3.32 21.01 -27.63
N GLY A 2 3.25 20.70 -26.33
CA GLY A 2 2.04 21.03 -25.54
C GLY A 2 1.86 22.55 -25.42
N LYS A 3 0.61 23.07 -25.53
CA LYS A 3 0.31 24.52 -25.47
C LYS A 3 0.96 25.24 -24.28
N SER A 4 1.08 24.57 -23.14
CA SER A 4 1.71 25.13 -21.94
C SER A 4 3.23 25.31 -22.06
N LEU A 5 3.93 24.38 -22.73
CA LEU A 5 5.38 24.50 -22.95
C LEU A 5 5.70 25.62 -23.95
N GLU A 6 4.85 25.82 -24.95
CA GLU A 6 4.97 26.94 -25.90
C GLU A 6 4.84 28.29 -25.19
N LEU A 7 3.90 28.40 -24.25
CA LEU A 7 3.74 29.58 -23.40
C LEU A 7 4.97 29.80 -22.50
N PHE A 8 5.49 28.76 -21.85
CA PHE A 8 6.69 28.88 -21.01
C PHE A 8 7.95 29.30 -21.80
N ILE A 9 8.03 28.93 -23.08
CA ILE A 9 9.10 29.43 -23.96
C ILE A 9 8.87 30.89 -24.33
N ALA A 10 7.64 31.25 -24.69
CA ALA A 10 7.29 32.63 -25.05
C ALA A 10 7.56 33.61 -23.90
N GLU A 11 7.26 33.19 -22.67
CA GLU A 11 7.51 33.94 -21.44
C GLU A 11 8.97 33.80 -20.94
N SER A 12 9.86 33.17 -21.71
CA SER A 12 11.28 32.96 -21.38
C SER A 12 11.55 32.21 -20.06
N VAL A 13 10.57 31.44 -19.57
CA VAL A 13 10.70 30.57 -18.39
C VAL A 13 11.51 29.31 -18.71
N LEU A 14 11.38 28.81 -19.95
CA LEU A 14 12.12 27.66 -20.47
C LEU A 14 12.73 27.98 -21.83
N THR A 15 13.88 27.37 -22.13
CA THR A 15 14.41 27.33 -23.49
C THR A 15 13.72 26.24 -24.31
N LYS A 16 13.80 26.35 -25.64
CA LYS A 16 13.28 25.32 -26.55
C LYS A 16 13.96 23.96 -26.32
N GLU A 17 15.28 23.92 -26.17
CA GLU A 17 16.00 22.68 -25.84
C GLU A 17 15.53 22.06 -24.53
N GLN A 18 15.28 22.86 -23.48
CA GLN A 18 14.78 22.33 -22.20
C GLN A 18 13.39 21.73 -22.34
N ALA A 19 12.48 22.40 -23.06
CA ALA A 19 11.13 21.87 -23.30
C ALA A 19 11.15 20.56 -24.11
N GLU A 20 11.95 20.52 -25.18
CA GLU A 20 12.13 19.30 -25.99
C GLU A 20 12.82 18.19 -25.19
N GLY A 21 13.76 18.55 -24.31
CA GLY A 21 14.39 17.64 -23.35
C GLY A 21 13.40 16.98 -22.42
N SER A 22 12.54 17.76 -21.77
CA SER A 22 11.51 17.26 -20.85
C SER A 22 10.56 16.26 -21.53
N LEU A 23 10.17 16.52 -22.77
CA LEU A 23 9.26 15.63 -23.51
C LEU A 23 9.87 14.25 -23.80
N ARG A 24 11.21 14.13 -23.90
CA ARG A 24 11.87 12.83 -24.10
C ARG A 24 11.79 11.92 -22.89
N HIS A 25 11.49 12.45 -21.71
CA HIS A 25 11.29 11.68 -20.49
C HIS A 25 9.84 11.18 -20.34
N LEU A 26 8.92 11.61 -21.22
CA LEU A 26 7.54 11.16 -21.19
C LEU A 26 7.37 9.87 -21.98
N PHE A 27 6.88 8.85 -21.30
CA PHE A 27 6.47 7.59 -21.88
C PHE A 27 4.96 7.41 -21.68
N TYR A 28 4.26 7.00 -22.72
CA TYR A 28 2.81 6.77 -22.68
C TYR A 28 2.53 5.31 -23.00
N THR A 29 1.69 4.69 -22.18
CA THR A 29 1.21 3.32 -22.41
C THR A 29 -0.21 3.20 -21.90
N THR A 30 -0.92 2.18 -22.39
CA THR A 30 -2.21 1.72 -21.86
C THR A 30 -2.06 0.46 -21.01
N SER A 31 -0.86 -0.12 -20.95
CA SER A 31 -0.54 -1.28 -20.12
C SER A 31 -0.12 -0.82 -18.73
N LEU A 32 -0.84 -1.27 -17.71
CA LEU A 32 -0.51 -0.95 -16.33
C LEU A 32 0.85 -1.52 -15.91
N ASN A 33 1.20 -2.72 -16.41
CA ASN A 33 2.50 -3.34 -16.15
C ASN A 33 3.65 -2.49 -16.71
N GLU A 34 3.57 -2.09 -17.98
CA GLU A 34 4.61 -1.25 -18.58
C GLU A 34 4.73 0.11 -17.90
N ALA A 35 3.62 0.65 -17.38
CA ALA A 35 3.61 1.94 -16.69
C ALA A 35 4.23 1.88 -15.28
N ALA A 36 4.06 0.74 -14.58
CA ALA A 36 4.40 0.61 -13.17
C ALA A 36 5.66 -0.21 -12.89
N GLU A 37 6.15 -1.00 -13.85
CA GLU A 37 7.36 -1.82 -13.69
C GLU A 37 8.58 -0.94 -13.33
N GLY A 38 9.20 -1.24 -12.19
CA GLY A 38 10.35 -0.49 -11.67
C GLY A 38 10.05 0.93 -11.18
N ALA A 39 8.77 1.31 -11.08
CA ALA A 39 8.39 2.62 -10.58
C ALA A 39 8.56 2.71 -9.06
N TRP A 40 9.38 3.65 -8.59
CA TRP A 40 9.53 3.95 -7.16
C TRP A 40 8.41 4.86 -6.62
N TYR A 41 7.74 5.61 -7.48
CA TYR A 41 6.69 6.56 -7.11
C TYR A 41 5.58 6.58 -8.16
N VAL A 42 4.33 6.38 -7.74
CA VAL A 42 3.14 6.37 -8.60
C VAL A 42 2.15 7.41 -8.11
N VAL A 43 1.61 8.21 -9.04
CA VAL A 43 0.50 9.12 -8.77
C VAL A 43 -0.73 8.65 -9.52
N GLU A 44 -1.76 8.26 -8.77
CA GLU A 44 -3.04 7.84 -9.29
C GLU A 44 -3.91 9.07 -9.62
N THR A 45 -4.43 9.16 -10.85
CA THR A 45 -5.33 10.23 -11.33
C THR A 45 -6.42 9.69 -12.26
N ILE A 46 -7.04 8.57 -11.90
CA ILE A 46 -8.20 8.01 -12.60
C ILE A 46 -9.50 8.68 -12.15
N ALA A 47 -10.62 8.31 -12.77
CA ALA A 47 -11.94 8.78 -12.39
C ALA A 47 -12.22 8.63 -10.88
N GLU A 48 -12.97 9.58 -10.32
CA GLU A 48 -13.28 9.66 -8.89
C GLU A 48 -14.36 8.64 -8.48
N LYS A 49 -14.07 7.35 -8.70
CA LYS A 49 -14.92 6.21 -8.38
C LYS A 49 -14.19 5.29 -7.40
N PRO A 50 -14.71 5.09 -6.16
CA PRO A 50 -14.04 4.30 -5.13
C PRO A 50 -13.65 2.89 -5.59
N ASP A 51 -14.57 2.17 -6.23
CA ASP A 51 -14.34 0.78 -6.65
C ASP A 51 -13.26 0.68 -7.72
N ALA A 52 -13.23 1.62 -8.67
CA ALA A 52 -12.20 1.66 -9.71
C ALA A 52 -10.80 1.93 -9.12
N LYS A 53 -10.71 2.80 -8.10
CA LYS A 53 -9.44 3.08 -7.43
C LYS A 53 -8.96 1.89 -6.61
N LYS A 54 -9.86 1.21 -5.88
CA LYS A 54 -9.54 -0.02 -5.15
C LYS A 54 -9.00 -1.11 -6.09
N GLU A 55 -9.69 -1.35 -7.20
CA GLU A 55 -9.23 -2.33 -8.21
C GLU A 55 -7.86 -1.96 -8.79
N LEU A 56 -7.62 -0.66 -9.04
CA LEU A 56 -6.31 -0.19 -9.49
C LEU A 56 -5.22 -0.42 -8.43
N TYR A 57 -5.48 -0.09 -7.17
CA TYR A 57 -4.50 -0.26 -6.09
C TYR A 57 -4.15 -1.73 -5.88
N GLU A 58 -5.13 -2.64 -5.93
CA GLU A 58 -4.87 -4.08 -5.85
C GLU A 58 -3.97 -4.57 -7.00
N LYS A 59 -4.19 -4.04 -8.21
CA LYS A 59 -3.33 -4.36 -9.36
C LYS A 59 -1.93 -3.79 -9.20
N LEU A 60 -1.80 -2.55 -8.73
CA LEU A 60 -0.51 -1.89 -8.49
C LEU A 60 0.29 -2.58 -7.38
N ASP A 61 -0.36 -3.03 -6.29
CA ASP A 61 0.25 -3.79 -5.20
C ASP A 61 0.90 -5.10 -5.70
N GLY A 62 0.36 -5.68 -6.78
CA GLY A 62 0.94 -6.86 -7.43
C GLY A 62 2.09 -6.58 -8.41
N ILE A 63 2.29 -5.32 -8.83
CA ILE A 63 3.30 -4.94 -9.83
C ILE A 63 4.49 -4.21 -9.20
N LEU A 64 4.20 -3.34 -8.24
CA LEU A 64 5.19 -2.42 -7.67
C LEU A 64 6.12 -3.11 -6.68
N ASP A 65 7.34 -2.58 -6.59
CA ASP A 65 8.28 -2.97 -5.54
C ASP A 65 7.73 -2.58 -4.16
N LYS A 66 8.09 -3.35 -3.13
CA LYS A 66 7.65 -3.14 -1.73
C LYS A 66 7.94 -1.73 -1.16
N GLU A 67 8.93 -1.05 -1.73
CA GLU A 67 9.40 0.28 -1.30
C GLU A 67 8.77 1.40 -2.13
N ALA A 68 8.00 1.06 -3.16
CA ALA A 68 7.33 2.01 -4.01
C ALA A 68 6.22 2.73 -3.25
N ILE A 69 6.10 4.03 -3.49
CA ILE A 69 5.08 4.87 -2.87
C ILE A 69 3.94 5.08 -3.88
N ILE A 70 2.71 4.85 -3.44
CA ILE A 70 1.51 5.23 -4.18
C ILE A 70 0.93 6.49 -3.54
N ALA A 71 0.74 7.54 -4.33
CA ALA A 71 0.00 8.74 -3.98
C ALA A 71 -1.27 8.83 -4.83
N SER A 72 -2.36 9.35 -4.27
CA SER A 72 -3.61 9.57 -5.00
C SER A 72 -3.90 11.06 -5.08
N ASN A 73 -4.24 11.54 -6.28
CA ASN A 73 -4.72 12.90 -6.51
C ASN A 73 -6.25 13.00 -6.35
N THR A 74 -6.79 12.35 -5.31
CA THR A 74 -8.21 12.44 -4.97
C THR A 74 -8.52 13.78 -4.32
N SER A 75 -9.64 14.40 -4.69
CA SER A 75 -10.05 15.72 -4.16
C SER A 75 -11.10 15.61 -3.06
N TYR A 76 -11.86 14.52 -3.01
CA TYR A 76 -13.00 14.38 -2.11
C TYR A 76 -13.16 12.98 -1.48
N LEU A 77 -12.44 11.96 -1.96
CA LEU A 77 -12.51 10.63 -1.35
C LEU A 77 -11.52 10.55 -0.18
N ASN A 78 -11.96 9.92 0.90
CA ASN A 78 -11.06 9.58 1.99
C ASN A 78 -10.14 8.44 1.56
N ILE A 79 -8.88 8.76 1.26
CA ILE A 79 -7.89 7.79 0.80
C ILE A 79 -7.68 6.63 1.80
N PHE A 80 -7.88 6.89 3.09
CA PHE A 80 -7.73 5.89 4.14
C PHE A 80 -8.85 4.82 4.13
N GLU A 81 -10.05 5.16 3.65
CA GLU A 81 -11.16 4.21 3.44
C GLU A 81 -10.96 3.33 2.20
N LEU A 82 -10.13 3.79 1.27
CA LEU A 82 -9.77 3.03 0.07
C LEU A 82 -8.64 2.02 0.36
N MET A 83 -7.89 2.19 1.47
CA MET A 83 -6.80 1.30 1.90
C MET A 83 -6.83 0.93 3.42
N PRO A 84 -7.95 0.43 3.98
CA PRO A 84 -8.13 0.32 5.42
C PRO A 84 -7.22 -0.71 6.11
N ARG A 85 -6.74 -1.74 5.39
CA ARG A 85 -5.91 -2.82 5.96
C ARG A 85 -4.43 -2.44 6.17
N GLY A 86 -3.94 -1.39 5.51
CA GLY A 86 -2.54 -0.96 5.64
C GLY A 86 -2.25 -0.15 6.90
N LEU A 87 -3.26 0.54 7.47
CA LEU A 87 -3.07 1.53 8.52
C LEU A 87 -2.92 0.98 9.95
N LEU A 88 -3.55 -0.14 10.29
CA LEU A 88 -3.71 -0.49 11.71
C LEU A 88 -2.56 -1.34 12.28
N LEU A 89 -1.96 -2.19 11.45
CA LEU A 89 -0.97 -3.18 11.89
C LEU A 89 0.36 -3.07 11.11
N GLY A 90 0.37 -2.36 9.98
CA GLY A 90 1.45 -2.51 9.01
C GLY A 90 1.51 -3.94 8.43
N LEU A 91 2.25 -4.11 7.33
CA LEU A 91 2.27 -5.37 6.57
C LEU A 91 2.84 -6.54 7.38
N VAL A 92 3.79 -6.27 8.28
CA VAL A 92 4.51 -7.29 9.07
C VAL A 92 3.68 -7.76 10.27
N GLN A 93 3.13 -6.85 11.09
CA GLN A 93 2.34 -7.24 12.26
C GLN A 93 1.05 -7.97 11.87
N ARG A 94 0.52 -7.73 10.66
CA ARG A 94 -0.58 -8.51 10.10
C ARG A 94 -0.24 -10.01 10.00
N MET A 95 1.01 -10.36 9.71
CA MET A 95 1.46 -11.76 9.67
C MET A 95 1.40 -12.40 11.06
N ASP A 96 1.77 -11.66 12.10
CA ASP A 96 1.68 -12.11 13.49
C ASP A 96 0.23 -12.38 13.92
N PHE A 97 -0.73 -11.58 13.46
CA PHE A 97 -2.16 -11.81 13.74
C PHE A 97 -2.77 -12.96 12.91
N ASN A 98 -2.31 -13.16 11.68
CA ASN A 98 -2.81 -14.25 10.82
C ASN A 98 -2.30 -15.62 11.27
N GLY A 99 -1.05 -15.70 11.73
CA GLY A 99 -0.37 -16.98 11.93
C GLY A 99 0.69 -17.21 10.86
N LEU A 100 1.95 -17.29 11.28
CA LEU A 100 3.07 -17.49 10.36
C LEU A 100 3.03 -18.85 9.64
N ASP A 101 2.40 -19.85 10.24
CA ASP A 101 2.13 -21.16 9.64
C ASP A 101 1.18 -21.07 8.44
N ILE A 102 0.15 -20.23 8.53
CA ILE A 102 -0.77 -19.99 7.41
C ILE A 102 -0.03 -19.29 6.27
N VAL A 103 0.80 -18.29 6.61
CA VAL A 103 1.64 -17.57 5.65
C VAL A 103 2.64 -18.53 4.98
N ALA A 104 3.37 -19.32 5.76
CA ALA A 104 4.33 -20.32 5.27
C ALA A 104 3.66 -21.37 4.38
N ASN A 105 2.48 -21.86 4.75
CA ASN A 105 1.74 -22.82 3.94
C ASN A 105 1.25 -22.20 2.61
N GLY A 106 0.80 -20.94 2.63
CA GLY A 106 0.44 -20.20 1.42
C GLY A 106 1.61 -20.05 0.45
N LEU A 107 2.81 -19.76 0.96
CA LEU A 107 4.04 -19.67 0.18
C LEU A 107 4.46 -21.04 -0.39
N LYS A 108 4.45 -22.11 0.43
CA LYS A 108 4.79 -23.48 -0.01
C LYS A 108 3.85 -23.98 -1.10
N ASN A 109 2.56 -23.68 -0.98
CA ASN A 109 1.55 -24.10 -1.95
C ASN A 109 1.45 -23.16 -3.16
N LYS A 110 2.27 -22.11 -3.25
CA LYS A 110 2.22 -21.08 -4.30
C LYS A 110 0.82 -20.47 -4.46
N ALA A 111 0.04 -20.42 -3.38
CA ALA A 111 -1.23 -19.69 -3.35
C ALA A 111 -1.00 -18.18 -3.54
N TYR A 112 0.24 -17.75 -3.33
CA TYR A 112 0.80 -16.46 -3.67
C TYR A 112 2.21 -16.68 -4.24
N VAL A 113 2.55 -16.04 -5.37
CA VAL A 113 3.91 -16.05 -5.93
C VAL A 113 4.61 -14.80 -5.42
N ALA A 114 5.44 -14.97 -4.40
CA ALA A 114 6.25 -13.87 -3.89
C ALA A 114 7.26 -13.40 -4.96
N ALA A 115 7.56 -12.09 -5.01
CA ALA A 115 8.73 -11.58 -5.69
C ALA A 115 9.95 -12.43 -5.29
N PRO A 116 10.90 -12.72 -6.20
CA PRO A 116 11.98 -13.69 -5.97
C PRO A 116 12.70 -13.38 -4.65
N ALA A 117 12.40 -14.16 -3.62
CA ALA A 117 12.92 -14.02 -2.27
C ALA A 117 13.95 -15.14 -2.00
N PRO A 118 14.97 -14.88 -1.18
CA PRO A 118 16.17 -15.69 -1.09
C PRO A 118 15.90 -17.01 -0.36
N GLY A 119 15.95 -18.14 -1.10
CA GLY A 119 16.01 -19.49 -0.53
C GLY A 119 14.86 -19.92 0.41
N GLU A 120 14.90 -21.17 0.85
CA GLU A 120 13.98 -21.70 1.87
C GLU A 120 14.32 -21.17 3.29
N ASP A 121 15.48 -20.52 3.45
CA ASP A 121 16.04 -20.04 4.73
C ASP A 121 15.64 -18.59 5.07
N ASN A 122 14.37 -18.22 4.88
CA ASN A 122 13.90 -16.88 5.24
C ASN A 122 13.25 -16.84 6.64
N ALA A 123 13.07 -15.63 7.18
CA ALA A 123 12.58 -15.43 8.55
C ALA A 123 11.23 -16.12 8.81
N ILE A 124 10.34 -16.20 7.81
CA ILE A 124 9.03 -16.84 7.95
C ILE A 124 9.18 -18.33 8.25
N PHE A 125 9.98 -19.05 7.45
CA PHE A 125 10.19 -20.48 7.67
C PHE A 125 10.99 -20.74 8.94
N CYS A 126 12.02 -19.94 9.22
CA CYS A 126 12.83 -20.05 10.45
C CYS A 126 11.99 -19.90 11.73
N HIS A 127 11.07 -18.92 11.79
CA HIS A 127 10.18 -18.75 12.94
C HIS A 127 9.11 -19.83 13.02
N THR A 128 8.57 -20.27 11.87
CA THR A 128 7.60 -21.37 11.82
C THR A 128 8.18 -22.67 12.40
N GLU A 129 9.42 -23.01 12.06
CA GLU A 129 10.13 -24.18 12.61
C GLU A 129 10.35 -24.10 14.12
N LYS A 130 10.52 -22.88 14.66
CA LYS A 130 10.64 -22.63 16.10
C LYS A 130 9.29 -22.62 16.84
N GLY A 131 8.16 -22.76 16.13
CA GLY A 131 6.83 -22.64 16.71
C GLY A 131 6.45 -21.20 17.08
N GLU A 132 7.18 -20.22 16.58
CA GLU A 132 6.88 -18.80 16.71
C GLU A 132 5.93 -18.44 15.56
N LEU A 133 4.64 -18.36 15.88
CA LEU A 133 3.54 -18.25 14.91
C LEU A 133 2.75 -16.94 15.04
N GLY A 134 3.10 -16.07 15.99
CA GLY A 134 2.60 -14.70 16.09
C GLY A 134 1.83 -14.53 17.39
N VAL A 135 0.67 -13.89 17.33
CA VAL A 135 -0.15 -13.60 18.52
C VAL A 135 -0.54 -14.89 19.26
N LYS A 136 -0.83 -15.98 18.53
CA LYS A 136 -1.19 -17.29 19.13
C LYS A 136 -0.04 -18.00 19.85
N SER A 137 1.22 -17.68 19.53
CA SER A 137 2.40 -18.20 20.21
C SER A 137 3.05 -17.15 21.12
N GLY A 138 2.46 -15.96 21.21
CA GLY A 138 2.98 -14.83 21.96
C GLY A 138 4.17 -14.09 21.32
N ARG A 139 4.67 -14.50 20.14
CA ARG A 139 5.77 -13.80 19.44
C ARG A 139 5.97 -14.27 17.99
N VAL A 140 6.43 -13.36 17.12
CA VAL A 140 7.26 -13.59 15.91
C VAL A 140 8.12 -12.35 15.64
N PHE A 141 7.53 -11.33 15.01
CA PHE A 141 8.21 -10.07 14.67
C PHE A 141 7.96 -9.04 15.77
N TYR A 142 6.85 -9.20 16.49
CA TYR A 142 6.49 -8.44 17.67
C TYR A 142 6.34 -9.39 18.86
N ASP A 143 6.53 -8.83 20.06
CA ASP A 143 6.39 -9.55 21.32
C ASP A 143 5.02 -9.28 21.94
N TYR A 144 4.27 -10.36 22.16
CA TYR A 144 2.96 -10.37 22.81
C TYR A 144 2.99 -11.18 24.11
N SER A 145 4.17 -11.59 24.56
CA SER A 145 4.32 -12.38 25.77
C SER A 145 3.80 -11.61 26.99
N GLY A 146 3.18 -12.34 27.91
CA GLY A 146 2.56 -11.75 29.11
C GLY A 146 1.18 -11.11 28.89
N GLN A 147 0.61 -11.18 27.68
CA GLN A 147 -0.76 -10.77 27.39
C GLN A 147 -1.61 -11.99 27.05
N ALA A 148 -2.89 -11.99 27.42
CA ALA A 148 -3.81 -13.03 26.97
C ALA A 148 -4.10 -12.84 25.47
N TYR A 149 -4.21 -13.95 24.74
CA TYR A 149 -4.48 -13.94 23.30
C TYR A 149 -5.73 -13.12 22.96
N GLU A 150 -6.79 -13.33 23.72
CA GLU A 150 -8.08 -12.66 23.57
C GLU A 150 -7.96 -11.15 23.82
N ASP A 151 -7.13 -10.72 24.76
CA ASP A 151 -6.91 -9.29 25.06
C ASP A 151 -6.21 -8.59 23.91
N VAL A 152 -5.21 -9.25 23.29
CA VAL A 152 -4.49 -8.70 22.13
C VAL A 152 -5.43 -8.55 20.92
N LEU A 153 -6.30 -9.54 20.68
CA LEU A 153 -7.32 -9.45 19.63
C LEU A 153 -8.33 -8.35 19.93
N HIS A 154 -8.82 -8.28 21.18
CA HIS A 154 -9.79 -7.30 21.60
C HIS A 154 -9.25 -5.88 21.45
N HIS A 155 -8.00 -5.64 21.87
CA HIS A 155 -7.36 -4.33 21.72
C HIS A 155 -7.22 -3.91 20.26
N ARG A 156 -6.83 -4.83 19.36
CA ARG A 156 -6.82 -4.58 17.91
C ARG A 156 -8.21 -4.20 17.40
N ASP A 157 -9.23 -4.97 17.79
CA ASP A 157 -10.60 -4.76 17.32
C ASP A 157 -11.19 -3.43 17.83
N GLU A 158 -10.88 -3.04 19.07
CA GLU A 158 -11.21 -1.71 19.60
C GLU A 158 -10.56 -0.59 18.78
N GLN A 159 -9.26 -0.73 18.45
CA GLN A 159 -8.57 0.24 17.61
C GLN A 159 -9.16 0.31 16.20
N LEU A 160 -9.56 -0.82 15.62
CA LEU A 160 -10.21 -0.87 14.31
C LEU A 160 -11.57 -0.18 14.34
N ILE A 161 -12.42 -0.51 15.32
CA ILE A 161 -13.74 0.10 15.51
C ILE A 161 -13.58 1.61 15.73
N ARG A 162 -12.60 2.03 16.53
CA ARG A 162 -12.31 3.44 16.76
C ARG A 162 -11.87 4.14 15.47
N SER A 163 -11.01 3.52 14.68
CA SER A 163 -10.59 4.06 13.37
C SER A 163 -11.77 4.22 12.43
N VAL A 164 -12.66 3.23 12.36
CA VAL A 164 -13.88 3.30 11.53
C VAL A 164 -14.81 4.41 12.02
N ARG A 165 -15.05 4.50 13.34
CA ARG A 165 -15.89 5.56 13.91
C ARG A 165 -15.33 6.96 13.70
N LEU A 166 -14.02 7.13 13.86
CA LEU A 166 -13.35 8.39 13.57
C LEU A 166 -13.50 8.74 12.09
N SER A 167 -13.33 7.78 11.19
CA SER A 167 -13.59 7.98 9.76
C SER A 167 -15.03 8.44 9.53
N ASP A 168 -16.00 7.73 10.08
CA ASP A 168 -17.44 8.08 9.98
C ASP A 168 -17.74 9.48 10.53
N GLU A 169 -17.12 9.89 11.64
CA GLU A 169 -17.26 11.22 12.24
C GLU A 169 -16.65 12.30 11.34
N PHE A 170 -15.44 12.08 10.84
CA PHE A 170 -14.80 12.98 9.86
C PHE A 170 -15.63 13.09 8.59
N MET A 171 -16.24 12.01 8.12
CA MET A 171 -17.07 12.03 6.92
C MET A 171 -18.40 12.79 7.11
N LYS A 172 -18.92 12.88 8.34
CA LYS A 172 -20.14 13.63 8.66
C LYS A 172 -19.92 15.15 8.70
N ASP A 173 -18.73 15.59 9.09
CA ASP A 173 -18.32 17.01 9.12
C ASP A 173 -16.84 17.14 8.76
N PRO A 174 -16.50 17.03 7.46
CA PRO A 174 -15.10 16.99 7.01
C PRO A 174 -14.33 18.28 7.24
N LEU A 175 -15.03 19.39 7.52
CA LEU A 175 -14.43 20.70 7.81
C LEU A 175 -14.36 21.00 9.31
N GLN A 176 -14.87 20.11 10.17
CA GLN A 176 -15.04 20.35 11.61
C GLN A 176 -15.76 21.67 11.91
N THR A 177 -16.78 21.98 11.10
CA THR A 177 -17.60 23.18 11.24
C THR A 177 -18.61 23.03 12.37
N LYS A 178 -18.11 23.15 13.61
CA LYS A 178 -18.88 23.70 14.72
C LYS A 178 -18.82 25.22 14.73
#